data_AF-A0A432GL74-F1
#
_entry.id   AF-A0A432GL74-F1
#
_cell.length_a   1.000
_cell.length_b   1.000
_cell.length_c   1.000
_cell.angle_alpha   90.00
_cell.angle_beta   90.00
_cell.angle_gamma   90.00
#
_symmetry.space_group_name_H-M   'P 1'
#
loop_
_entity.id
_entity.type
_entity.pdbx_description
1 polymer ?
#
loop_
_entity_poly.entity_id
_entity_poly.type
_entity_poly.pdbx_seq_one_letter_code
_entity_poly.pdbx_strand_id
1 'polypeptide(L)' 'MGKKLSYTIRLNNVVVYGFHGVHPEEKTLGQRFEIDLEYRLKNPVDPWKDEEHSTISYV' A
#
# COMPACT_ATOMS: atom_id res chain seq x y z
N MET A 1 25.06 11.95 17.15
CA MET A 1 24.16 12.13 15.98
C MET A 1 22.96 11.21 16.18
N GLY A 2 21.76 11.76 16.36
CA GLY A 2 20.55 10.98 16.61
C GLY A 2 20.12 10.19 15.36
N LYS A 3 19.69 8.94 15.55
CA LYS A 3 19.19 8.07 14.47
C LYS A 3 17.90 8.69 13.90
N LYS A 4 17.86 9.00 12.61
CA LYS A 4 16.63 9.45 11.93
C LYS A 4 15.68 8.27 11.83
N LEU A 5 14.53 8.35 12.47
CA LEU A 5 13.47 7.35 12.35
C LEU A 5 12.76 7.53 10.99
N SER A 6 12.40 6.41 10.36
CA SER A 6 11.62 6.37 9.12
C SER A 6 10.41 5.46 9.34
N TYR A 7 9.23 5.92 8.95
CA TYR A 7 7.98 5.20 9.13
C TYR A 7 7.41 4.82 7.76
N THR A 8 6.94 3.59 7.65
CA THR A 8 6.49 3.02 6.38
C THR A 8 5.22 2.22 6.60
N ILE A 9 4.18 2.51 5.82
CA ILE A 9 2.98 1.67 5.72
C ILE A 9 3.22 0.68 4.60
N ARG A 10 2.98 -0.61 4.87
CA ARG A 10 3.12 -1.69 3.89
C ARG A 10 1.83 -2.47 3.77
N LEU A 11 1.31 -2.53 2.55
CA LEU A 11 0.27 -3.48 2.17
C LEU A 11 0.96 -4.59 1.40
N ASN A 12 0.88 -5.82 1.90
CA ASN A 12 1.54 -6.96 1.29
C ASN A 12 0.50 -7.94 0.77
N ASN A 13 0.75 -8.51 -0.40
CA ASN A 13 -0.06 -9.55 -1.00
C ASN A 13 -1.55 -9.16 -1.12
N VAL A 14 -1.83 -7.93 -1.56
CA VAL A 14 -3.20 -7.51 -1.87
C VAL A 14 -3.62 -8.19 -3.17
N VAL A 15 -4.51 -9.17 -3.07
CA VAL A 15 -5.00 -9.94 -4.21
C VAL A 15 -6.26 -9.29 -4.78
N VAL A 16 -6.21 -8.85 -6.03
CA VAL A 16 -7.35 -8.31 -6.76
C VAL A 16 -7.60 -9.09 -8.04
N TYR A 17 -8.84 -9.12 -8.51
CA TYR A 17 -9.17 -9.70 -9.81
C TYR A 17 -9.36 -8.59 -10.84
N GLY A 18 -8.73 -8.71 -12.00
CA GLY A 18 -8.75 -7.67 -13.03
C GLY A 18 -8.69 -8.23 -14.44
N PHE A 19 -9.03 -7.36 -15.41
CA PHE A 19 -9.09 -7.66 -16.84
C PHE A 19 -7.97 -6.92 -17.60
N HIS A 20 -6.81 -6.82 -16.97
CA HIS A 20 -5.62 -6.24 -17.57
C HIS A 20 -4.83 -7.32 -18.31
N GLY A 21 -4.39 -7.00 -19.51
CA GLY A 21 -3.61 -7.91 -20.36
C GLY A 21 -3.56 -7.43 -21.81
N VAL A 22 -2.62 -7.97 -22.58
CA VAL A 22 -2.42 -7.62 -23.99
C VAL A 22 -3.40 -8.40 -24.85
N HIS A 23 -3.60 -9.69 -24.55
CA HIS A 23 -4.42 -10.59 -25.35
C HIS A 23 -5.91 -10.34 -25.10
N PRO A 24 -6.77 -10.53 -26.13
CA PRO A 24 -8.22 -10.43 -25.97
C PRO A 24 -8.78 -11.34 -24.88
N GLU A 25 -8.20 -12.52 -24.68
CA GLU A 25 -8.62 -13.47 -23.63
C GLU A 25 -8.36 -12.94 -22.22
N GLU A 26 -7.27 -12.20 -22.00
CA GLU A 26 -6.97 -11.61 -20.69
C GLU A 26 -7.98 -10.52 -20.31
N LYS A 27 -8.52 -9.85 -21.33
CA LYS A 27 -9.54 -8.79 -21.15
C LYS A 27 -10.94 -9.36 -20.94
N THR A 28 -11.18 -10.65 -21.22
CA THR A 28 -12.50 -11.30 -21.08
C THR A 28 -12.54 -12.32 -19.96
N LEU A 29 -11.53 -13.17 -19.85
CA LEU A 29 -11.40 -14.13 -18.75
C LEU A 29 -10.98 -13.40 -17.48
N GLY A 30 -9.97 -12.53 -17.55
CA GLY A 30 -9.39 -11.88 -16.39
C GLY A 30 -8.44 -12.80 -15.59
N GLN A 31 -7.72 -12.21 -14.65
CA GLN A 31 -6.73 -12.91 -13.83
C GLN A 31 -6.56 -12.27 -12.45
N ARG A 32 -5.88 -12.97 -11.54
CA ARG A 32 -5.52 -12.45 -10.21
C ARG A 32 -4.23 -11.66 -10.31
N PHE A 33 -4.21 -10.49 -9.67
CA PHE A 33 -3.03 -9.66 -9.51
C PHE A 33 -2.70 -9.56 -8.02
N GLU A 34 -1.42 -9.73 -7.71
CA GLU A 34 -0.87 -9.52 -6.38
C GLU A 34 -0.20 -8.14 -6.35
N ILE A 35 -0.56 -7.32 -5.37
CA ILE A 35 -0.08 -5.96 -5.24
C ILE A 35 0.61 -5.82 -3.88
N ASP A 36 1.89 -5.44 -3.92
CA ASP A 36 2.64 -4.95 -2.78
C ASP A 36 2.78 -3.43 -2.88
N LEU A 37 2.44 -2.72 -1.81
CA LEU A 37 2.49 -1.25 -1.74
C LEU A 37 3.33 -0.81 -0.54
N GLU A 38 4.34 0.02 -0.81
CA GLU A 38 5.16 0.67 0.23
C GLU A 38 4.91 2.18 0.21
N TYR A 39 4.40 2.73 1.31
CA TYR A 39 4.21 4.17 1.48
C TYR A 39 5.11 4.71 2.60
N ARG A 40 6.02 5.63 2.26
CA ARG A 40 6.94 6.25 3.22
C ARG A 40 6.38 7.55 3.77
N LEU A 41 6.22 7.61 5.09
CA LEU A 41 5.69 8.79 5.78
C LEU A 41 6.80 9.81 6.02
N LYS A 42 6.48 11.09 5.83
CA LYS A 42 7.35 12.19 6.23
C LYS A 42 7.19 12.42 7.74
N ASN A 43 8.23 12.05 8.49
CA ASN A 43 8.48 12.34 9.91
C ASN A 43 7.24 12.85 10.70
N PRO A 44 6.32 11.95 11.10
CA PRO A 44 5.13 12.35 11.85
C PRO A 44 5.53 13.02 13.17
N VAL A 45 4.78 14.05 13.56
CA VAL A 45 5.07 14.84 14.77
C VAL A 45 4.97 13.95 16.01
N ASP A 46 4.01 13.02 16.04
CA ASP A 46 3.79 12.08 17.15
C ASP A 46 3.35 10.70 16.62
N PRO A 47 4.27 9.80 16.26
CA PRO A 47 3.94 8.45 15.74
C PRO A 47 3.29 7.53 16.79
N TRP A 48 3.26 7.96 18.05
CA TRP A 48 2.75 7.21 19.19
C TRP A 48 1.31 7.60 19.57
N LYS A 49 0.71 8.57 18.86
CA LYS A 49 -0.69 8.95 19.08
C LYS A 49 -1.62 7.89 18.50
N ASP A 50 -2.50 7.37 19.35
CA ASP A 50 -3.55 6.42 18.98
C ASP A 50 -4.79 7.15 18.43
N GLU A 51 -4.58 7.95 17.38
CA GLU A 51 -5.63 8.69 16.68
C GLU A 51 -5.53 8.38 15.18
N GLU A 52 -6.60 7.89 14.55
CA GLU A 52 -6.60 7.52 13.12
C GLU A 52 -6.17 8.69 12.22
N HIS A 53 -6.65 9.90 12.52
CA HIS A 53 -6.30 11.12 11.77
C HIS A 53 -4.82 11.54 11.90
N SER A 54 -4.07 10.96 12.85
CA SER A 54 -2.64 11.19 12.99
C SER A 54 -1.79 10.33 12.03
N THR A 55 -2.43 9.44 11.25
CA THR A 55 -1.81 8.63 10.19
C THR A 55 -2.61 8.69 8.88
N ILE A 56 -2.15 7.96 7.87
CA ILE A 56 -2.87 7.77 6.61
C ILE A 56 -3.66 6.46 6.70
N SER A 57 -4.97 6.56 6.48
CA SER A 57 -5.83 5.39 6.35
C SER A 57 -5.46 4.57 5.11
N TYR A 58 -5.50 3.25 5.25
CA TYR A 58 -5.19 2.27 4.21
C TYR A 58 -6.46 1.57 3.67
N VAL A 59 -7.64 2.11 3.98
CA VAL A 59 -8.96 1.63 3.56
C VAL A 59 -9.57 2.59 2.53
#